data_AF-A0A9E3ILG0-F1
#
_entry.id   AF-A0A9E3ILG0-F1
#
_cell.length_a   1.000
_cell.length_b   1.000
_cell.length_c   1.000
_cell.angle_alpha   90.00
_cell.angle_beta   90.00
_cell.angle_gamma   90.00
#
_symmetry.space_group_name_H-M   'P 1'
#
loop_
_entity.id
_entity.type
_entity.pdbx_description
1 polymer ?
#
loop_
_entity_poly.entity_id
_entity_poly.type
_entity_poly.pdbx_seq_one_letter_code
_entity_poly.pdbx_strand_id
1 'polypeptide(L)'
;MIIPSGTRFSTLSLLTLALASTLPSRATVVTLNASDAASTTSFNAAGHWDNSTAPGAGNTYFTSNFLLRTPASSGYTGTFGGDSLTVNNTNGTTGGLIVKSNGTSNITINNLIIDGGSIRDGNGSSDTINLLGAITITSNGGLLTMQEAWNIQSGISGAGNLTVADPGLQLTFSGANTSTGSLIFNTANSKFTLASGGSMSFSIGANLVNNAVKTSGSGAGTATFNGTFNFDLTGADTTLGNSWTIVGSGLTKSFSGTFAVNGFTETNNVWTSTDGVFQFSEATGVLSVVSAIPEPAGYGIAASLALFTVAAVARRRREATA
;
A
#
# COMPACT_ATOMS: atom_id res chain seq x y z
N MET A 1 -33.81 -58.27 -68.74
CA MET A 1 -34.55 -58.68 -67.53
C MET A 1 -34.70 -57.45 -66.63
N ILE A 2 -35.92 -56.91 -66.59
CA ILE A 2 -36.65 -56.21 -65.50
C ILE A 2 -35.82 -55.62 -64.32
N ILE A 3 -35.78 -54.27 -64.26
CA ILE A 3 -35.89 -53.21 -63.18
C ILE A 3 -36.18 -53.72 -61.73
N PRO A 4 -35.88 -53.08 -60.53
CA PRO A 4 -35.61 -51.64 -60.21
C PRO A 4 -34.59 -51.23 -59.10
N SER A 5 -34.32 -49.90 -59.10
CA SER A 5 -34.25 -48.89 -58.00
C SER A 5 -33.69 -49.20 -56.60
N GLY A 6 -32.76 -48.35 -56.16
CA GLY A 6 -32.43 -48.14 -54.74
C GLY A 6 -32.00 -46.69 -54.47
N THR A 7 -32.94 -45.90 -53.97
CA THR A 7 -32.80 -44.60 -53.31
C THR A 7 -31.60 -44.53 -52.36
N ARG A 8 -30.77 -43.46 -52.43
CA ARG A 8 -29.82 -43.13 -51.38
C ARG A 8 -30.15 -41.80 -50.72
N PHE A 9 -30.28 -41.89 -49.41
CA PHE A 9 -30.76 -40.91 -48.46
C PHE A 9 -29.82 -39.70 -48.33
N SER A 10 -30.43 -38.52 -48.26
CA SER A 10 -29.78 -37.26 -47.89
C SER A 10 -29.41 -37.31 -46.41
N THR A 11 -28.11 -37.31 -46.09
CA THR A 11 -27.61 -37.18 -44.72
C THR A 11 -27.65 -35.71 -44.31
N LEU A 12 -28.60 -35.37 -43.44
CA LEU A 12 -28.68 -34.10 -42.74
C LEU A 12 -27.51 -34.03 -41.72
N SER A 13 -26.54 -33.14 -41.96
CA SER A 13 -25.43 -32.93 -41.03
C SER A 13 -25.89 -32.05 -39.88
N LEU A 14 -26.03 -32.63 -38.68
CA LEU A 14 -26.34 -31.90 -37.46
C LEU A 14 -25.06 -31.22 -36.94
N LEU A 15 -24.95 -29.90 -37.12
CA LEU A 15 -23.85 -29.10 -36.58
C LEU A 15 -24.15 -28.79 -35.10
N THR A 16 -23.57 -29.58 -34.19
CA THR A 16 -23.63 -29.31 -32.75
C THR A 16 -22.62 -28.23 -32.40
N LEU A 17 -23.09 -27.00 -32.19
CA LEU A 17 -22.28 -25.91 -31.66
C LEU A 17 -22.13 -26.08 -30.14
N ALA A 18 -21.02 -26.68 -29.70
CA ALA A 18 -20.70 -26.77 -28.28
C ALA A 18 -20.26 -25.38 -27.78
N LEU A 19 -21.13 -24.67 -27.07
CA LEU A 19 -20.74 -23.53 -26.23
C LEU A 19 -19.88 -24.07 -25.07
N ALA A 20 -18.56 -24.04 -25.22
CA ALA A 20 -17.64 -24.25 -24.11
C ALA A 20 -17.71 -23.02 -23.19
N SER A 21 -18.55 -23.09 -22.16
CA SER A 21 -18.50 -22.14 -21.06
C SER A 21 -17.15 -22.31 -20.33
N THR A 22 -16.23 -21.37 -20.51
CA THR A 22 -15.02 -21.27 -19.70
C THR A 22 -15.46 -20.87 -18.29
N LEU A 23 -15.75 -21.87 -17.44
CA LEU A 23 -15.86 -21.64 -16.01
C LEU A 23 -14.51 -21.07 -15.54
N PRO A 24 -14.49 -20.02 -14.71
CA PRO A 24 -13.24 -19.49 -14.19
C PRO A 24 -12.50 -20.62 -13.49
N SER A 25 -11.32 -20.97 -14.00
CA SER A 25 -10.41 -21.88 -13.32
C SER A 25 -10.10 -21.28 -11.96
N ARG A 26 -10.55 -21.92 -10.88
CA ARG A 26 -10.16 -21.49 -9.53
C ARG A 26 -8.65 -21.65 -9.44
N ALA A 27 -7.96 -20.60 -9.00
CA ALA A 27 -6.52 -20.69 -8.81
C ALA A 27 -6.20 -21.84 -7.85
N THR A 28 -5.25 -22.68 -8.21
CA THR A 28 -4.83 -23.79 -7.32
C THR A 28 -3.91 -23.23 -6.25
N VAL A 29 -4.13 -23.65 -5.01
CA VAL A 29 -3.25 -23.30 -3.89
C VAL A 29 -2.03 -24.21 -3.91
N VAL A 30 -0.85 -23.62 -3.93
CA VAL A 30 0.45 -24.31 -3.93
C VAL A 30 1.25 -23.83 -2.74
N THR A 31 1.76 -24.74 -1.93
CA THR A 31 2.46 -24.38 -0.69
C THR A 31 3.90 -24.87 -0.73
N LEU A 32 4.81 -24.06 -0.19
CA LEU A 32 6.19 -24.48 0.01
C LEU A 32 6.21 -25.58 1.09
N ASN A 33 6.90 -26.70 0.85
CA ASN A 33 6.94 -27.84 1.77
C ASN A 33 8.31 -28.08 2.42
N ALA A 34 9.32 -27.33 2.00
CA ALA A 34 10.65 -27.29 2.57
C ALA A 34 11.31 -25.93 2.28
N SER A 35 12.25 -25.53 3.12
CA SER A 35 13.04 -24.31 2.91
C SER A 35 14.05 -24.49 1.78
N ASP A 36 14.21 -23.48 0.94
CA ASP A 36 15.34 -23.38 0.02
C ASP A 36 16.65 -23.29 0.82
N ALA A 37 17.53 -24.27 0.58
CA ALA A 37 18.90 -24.22 1.05
C ALA A 37 19.68 -23.05 0.42
N ALA A 38 20.88 -22.78 0.92
CA ALA A 38 21.75 -21.80 0.27
C ALA A 38 22.00 -22.22 -1.20
N SER A 39 22.01 -21.23 -2.10
CA SER A 39 22.20 -21.42 -3.54
C SER A 39 21.12 -22.22 -4.27
N THR A 40 20.02 -22.60 -3.61
CA THR A 40 18.82 -23.15 -4.27
C THR A 40 17.71 -22.09 -4.35
N THR A 41 16.72 -22.35 -5.19
CA THR A 41 15.58 -21.45 -5.38
C THR A 41 14.34 -22.23 -5.79
N SER A 42 13.21 -21.90 -5.18
CA SER A 42 11.87 -22.29 -5.62
C SER A 42 11.15 -21.14 -6.35
N PHE A 43 11.78 -19.96 -6.47
CA PHE A 43 11.14 -18.76 -7.01
C PHE A 43 10.82 -18.85 -8.51
N ASN A 44 11.68 -19.53 -9.29
CA ASN A 44 11.53 -19.72 -10.73
C ASN A 44 11.85 -21.16 -11.18
N ALA A 45 11.89 -22.11 -10.24
CA ALA A 45 12.17 -23.52 -10.48
C ALA A 45 11.21 -24.39 -9.66
N ALA A 46 11.14 -25.69 -9.99
CA ALA A 46 10.25 -26.62 -9.30
C ALA A 46 10.48 -26.67 -7.79
N GLY A 47 11.76 -26.64 -7.38
CA GLY A 47 12.17 -26.44 -5.99
C GLY A 47 11.40 -27.31 -4.99
N HIS A 48 10.83 -26.66 -3.99
CA HIS A 48 10.16 -27.26 -2.85
C HIS A 48 8.64 -26.96 -2.81
N TRP A 49 8.01 -26.79 -3.97
CA TRP A 49 6.55 -26.69 -4.05
C TRP A 49 5.90 -28.06 -3.89
N ASP A 50 4.79 -28.14 -3.16
CA ASP A 50 4.02 -29.38 -2.97
C ASP A 50 3.53 -30.02 -4.27
N ASN A 51 3.32 -29.21 -5.31
CA ASN A 51 2.97 -29.68 -6.65
C ASN A 51 4.18 -30.09 -7.52
N SER A 52 5.42 -29.92 -7.01
CA SER A 52 6.67 -30.27 -7.70
C SER A 52 6.87 -29.60 -9.07
N THR A 53 6.25 -28.44 -9.29
CA THR A 53 6.39 -27.66 -10.53
C THR A 53 6.87 -26.25 -10.25
N ALA A 54 7.54 -25.63 -11.22
CA ALA A 54 7.95 -24.25 -11.08
C ALA A 54 6.73 -23.32 -10.97
N PRO A 55 6.84 -22.15 -10.32
CA PRO A 55 5.76 -21.19 -10.26
C PRO A 55 5.21 -20.85 -11.64
N GLY A 56 3.89 -20.95 -11.81
CA GLY A 56 3.21 -20.75 -13.07
C GLY A 56 1.81 -20.18 -12.88
N ALA A 57 1.29 -19.57 -13.95
CA ALA A 57 -0.01 -18.92 -13.96
C ALA A 57 -1.15 -19.88 -13.60
N GLY A 58 -2.23 -19.35 -13.03
CA GLY A 58 -3.36 -20.13 -12.53
C GLY A 58 -3.16 -20.70 -11.12
N ASN A 59 -2.06 -20.37 -10.45
CA ASN A 59 -1.74 -20.86 -9.10
C ASN A 59 -1.41 -19.69 -8.15
N THR A 60 -1.87 -19.80 -6.92
CA THR A 60 -1.50 -18.92 -5.80
C THR A 60 -0.54 -19.64 -4.87
N TYR A 61 0.56 -18.99 -4.49
CA TYR A 61 1.65 -19.62 -3.76
C TYR A 61 1.77 -19.11 -2.32
N PHE A 62 2.10 -19.98 -1.38
CA PHE A 62 2.28 -19.65 0.04
C PHE A 62 3.63 -20.14 0.56
N THR A 63 4.36 -19.29 1.28
CA THR A 63 5.63 -19.68 1.91
C THR A 63 5.43 -20.56 3.14
N SER A 64 4.28 -20.43 3.83
CA SER A 64 4.09 -20.98 5.18
C SER A 64 5.28 -20.61 6.07
N ASN A 65 5.78 -21.52 6.91
CA ASN A 65 6.97 -21.29 7.74
C ASN A 65 8.31 -21.63 7.05
N PHE A 66 8.28 -21.90 5.74
CA PHE A 66 9.47 -22.23 4.98
C PHE A 66 10.08 -20.98 4.35
N LEU A 67 11.36 -21.11 3.99
CA LEU A 67 12.15 -20.05 3.42
C LEU A 67 12.19 -20.18 1.89
N LEU A 68 11.63 -19.21 1.19
CA LEU A 68 11.77 -19.05 -0.25
C LEU A 68 12.98 -18.17 -0.56
N ARG A 69 13.77 -18.52 -1.58
CA ARG A 69 14.90 -17.70 -2.05
C ARG A 69 14.73 -17.33 -3.52
N THR A 70 14.99 -16.08 -3.88
CA THR A 70 15.19 -15.71 -5.29
C THR A 70 16.55 -16.22 -5.79
N PRO A 71 16.78 -16.35 -7.12
CA PRO A 71 18.09 -16.67 -7.67
C PRO A 71 19.17 -15.65 -7.26
N ALA A 72 20.40 -16.12 -7.04
CA ALA A 72 21.52 -15.32 -6.53
C ALA A 72 22.56 -14.93 -7.60
N SER A 73 22.19 -14.93 -8.88
CA SER A 73 23.08 -14.51 -9.95
C SER A 73 23.31 -12.99 -9.94
N SER A 74 24.51 -12.55 -10.32
CA SER A 74 24.81 -11.12 -10.44
C SER A 74 23.87 -10.45 -11.43
N GLY A 75 23.30 -9.30 -11.05
CA GLY A 75 22.37 -8.54 -11.86
C GLY A 75 21.04 -9.24 -12.17
N TYR A 76 20.63 -10.22 -11.35
CA TYR A 76 19.46 -11.03 -11.65
C TYR A 76 18.21 -10.18 -11.93
N THR A 77 17.56 -10.46 -13.05
CA THR A 77 16.28 -9.87 -13.41
C THR A 77 15.30 -10.99 -13.72
N GLY A 78 14.19 -11.05 -12.99
CA GLY A 78 13.21 -12.12 -13.19
C GLY A 78 11.87 -11.87 -12.53
N THR A 79 10.87 -12.63 -12.98
CA THR A 79 9.47 -12.53 -12.54
C THR A 79 9.02 -13.82 -11.88
N PHE A 80 8.32 -13.71 -10.76
CA PHE A 80 7.63 -14.85 -10.15
C PHE A 80 6.49 -15.30 -11.07
N GLY A 81 6.48 -16.58 -11.46
CA GLY A 81 5.55 -17.07 -12.47
C GLY A 81 4.11 -17.30 -11.99
N GLY A 82 3.86 -17.28 -10.68
CA GLY A 82 2.54 -17.48 -10.09
C GLY A 82 1.62 -16.25 -10.14
N ASP A 83 0.31 -16.48 -9.98
CA ASP A 83 -0.69 -15.40 -9.94
C ASP A 83 -0.54 -14.55 -8.67
N SER A 84 -0.09 -15.16 -7.56
CA SER A 84 0.29 -14.46 -6.34
C SER A 84 1.34 -15.23 -5.54
N LEU A 85 2.09 -14.50 -4.73
CA LEU A 85 2.94 -15.05 -3.68
C LEU A 85 2.54 -14.44 -2.33
N THR A 86 2.13 -15.30 -1.40
CA THR A 86 1.83 -14.91 -0.02
C THR A 86 2.99 -15.30 0.90
N VAL A 87 3.57 -14.30 1.56
CA VAL A 87 4.59 -14.47 2.59
C VAL A 87 3.92 -14.36 3.96
N ASN A 88 3.71 -15.51 4.61
CA ASN A 88 2.88 -15.65 5.81
C ASN A 88 3.54 -16.46 6.94
N ASN A 89 4.87 -16.42 6.99
CA ASN A 89 5.62 -17.16 7.99
C ASN A 89 5.50 -16.50 9.38
N THR A 90 5.38 -17.31 10.43
CA THR A 90 5.26 -16.86 11.83
C THR A 90 6.56 -17.04 12.63
N ASN A 91 7.56 -17.68 12.04
CA ASN A 91 8.87 -17.98 12.65
C ASN A 91 9.94 -16.90 12.39
N GLY A 92 9.54 -15.66 12.16
CA GLY A 92 10.44 -14.52 11.98
C GLY A 92 11.38 -14.67 10.77
N THR A 93 12.66 -14.36 10.91
CA THR A 93 13.62 -14.47 9.80
C THR A 93 14.06 -15.91 9.51
N THR A 94 13.51 -16.94 10.16
CA THR A 94 13.85 -18.34 9.81
C THR A 94 13.03 -18.89 8.64
N GLY A 95 11.91 -18.25 8.31
CA GLY A 95 11.11 -18.49 7.11
C GLY A 95 10.94 -17.23 6.26
N GLY A 96 9.93 -17.23 5.39
CA GLY A 96 9.52 -16.09 4.59
C GLY A 96 10.22 -16.01 3.24
N LEU A 97 10.51 -14.80 2.77
CA LEU A 97 11.19 -14.57 1.50
C LEU A 97 12.58 -13.96 1.72
N ILE A 98 13.59 -14.59 1.13
CA ILE A 98 14.89 -13.97 0.90
C ILE A 98 14.97 -13.50 -0.54
N VAL A 99 15.16 -12.21 -0.71
CA VAL A 99 15.58 -11.62 -1.97
C VAL A 99 17.10 -11.61 -2.04
N LYS A 100 17.64 -12.21 -3.09
CA LYS A 100 19.08 -12.29 -3.37
C LYS A 100 19.43 -11.26 -4.44
N SER A 101 20.54 -10.57 -4.21
CA SER A 101 21.05 -9.47 -5.02
C SER A 101 22.55 -9.55 -5.06
N ASN A 102 23.16 -9.45 -6.23
CA ASN A 102 24.62 -9.33 -6.36
C ASN A 102 24.82 -8.25 -7.42
N GLY A 103 25.21 -7.05 -7.01
CA GLY A 103 24.96 -5.81 -7.74
C GLY A 103 23.49 -5.38 -7.67
N THR A 104 22.96 -4.84 -8.77
CA THR A 104 21.56 -4.40 -8.87
C THR A 104 20.67 -5.50 -9.43
N SER A 105 19.74 -6.01 -8.62
CA SER A 105 18.76 -7.03 -9.04
C SER A 105 17.36 -6.45 -9.20
N ASN A 106 16.62 -6.93 -10.19
CA ASN A 106 15.23 -6.55 -10.46
C ASN A 106 14.30 -7.76 -10.28
N ILE A 107 13.56 -7.77 -9.18
CA ILE A 107 12.64 -8.86 -8.84
C ILE A 107 11.22 -8.37 -9.07
N THR A 108 10.49 -9.05 -9.95
CA THR A 108 9.07 -8.75 -10.19
C THR A 108 8.20 -9.82 -9.54
N ILE A 109 7.27 -9.40 -8.70
CA ILE A 109 6.21 -10.25 -8.16
C ILE A 109 4.90 -9.52 -8.42
N ASN A 110 4.15 -9.99 -9.42
CA ASN A 110 2.97 -9.28 -9.92
C ASN A 110 1.93 -9.01 -8.82
N ASN A 111 1.81 -9.95 -7.87
CA ASN A 111 0.93 -9.82 -6.71
C ASN A 111 1.60 -10.44 -5.47
N LEU A 112 2.39 -9.63 -4.76
CA LEU A 112 3.00 -10.00 -3.49
C LEU A 112 2.05 -9.65 -2.34
N ILE A 113 1.72 -10.64 -1.53
CA ILE A 113 0.90 -10.48 -0.33
C ILE A 113 1.78 -10.74 0.88
N ILE A 114 1.92 -9.76 1.76
CA ILE A 114 2.62 -9.88 3.04
C ILE A 114 1.56 -10.04 4.12
N ASP A 115 1.50 -11.23 4.71
CA ASP A 115 0.47 -11.61 5.68
C ASP A 115 1.10 -12.05 7.00
N GLY A 116 1.69 -11.07 7.69
CA GLY A 116 2.48 -11.28 8.93
C GLY A 116 3.90 -11.81 8.70
N GLY A 117 4.27 -12.10 7.45
CA GLY A 117 5.55 -12.68 7.09
C GLY A 117 6.73 -11.70 7.06
N SER A 118 7.93 -12.28 6.95
CA SER A 118 9.20 -11.57 6.83
C SER A 118 9.76 -11.66 5.42
N ILE A 119 10.17 -10.51 4.89
CA ILE A 119 10.99 -10.38 3.70
C ILE A 119 12.34 -9.84 4.15
N ARG A 120 13.41 -10.42 3.62
CA ARG A 120 14.76 -9.90 3.84
C ARG A 120 15.62 -10.04 2.61
N ASP A 121 16.73 -9.33 2.58
CA ASP A 121 17.80 -9.64 1.65
C ASP A 121 18.70 -10.77 2.18
N GLY A 122 19.50 -11.32 1.28
CA GLY A 122 20.40 -12.42 1.60
C GLY A 122 21.85 -12.18 1.20
N ASN A 123 22.20 -10.97 0.74
CA ASN A 123 23.54 -10.58 0.32
C ASN A 123 23.99 -9.34 1.13
N GLY A 124 25.23 -8.87 0.92
CA GLY A 124 25.87 -7.84 1.74
C GLY A 124 25.62 -6.41 1.26
N SER A 125 25.98 -5.43 2.09
CA SER A 125 25.58 -4.01 2.00
C SER A 125 25.99 -3.17 0.79
N SER A 126 26.64 -3.73 -0.23
CA SER A 126 27.00 -3.01 -1.47
C SER A 126 25.97 -3.14 -2.58
N ASP A 127 24.97 -4.01 -2.41
CA ASP A 127 24.04 -4.40 -3.46
C ASP A 127 22.72 -3.59 -3.38
N THR A 128 21.90 -3.68 -4.43
CA THR A 128 20.62 -2.98 -4.50
C THR A 128 19.52 -3.89 -5.03
N ILE A 129 18.38 -3.89 -4.34
CA ILE A 129 17.19 -4.63 -4.74
C ILE A 129 16.17 -3.65 -5.29
N ASN A 130 15.74 -3.87 -6.54
CA ASN A 130 14.55 -3.28 -7.09
C ASN A 130 13.41 -4.30 -7.01
N LEU A 131 12.37 -4.01 -6.22
CA LEU A 131 11.16 -4.83 -6.14
C LEU A 131 10.05 -4.17 -6.95
N LEU A 132 9.54 -4.90 -7.94
CA LEU A 132 8.51 -4.48 -8.90
C LEU A 132 7.24 -5.33 -8.79
N GLY A 133 6.15 -4.85 -9.38
CA GLY A 133 4.82 -5.48 -9.35
C GLY A 133 3.85 -4.74 -8.43
N ALA A 134 3.09 -5.49 -7.63
CA ALA A 134 2.15 -4.94 -6.64
C ALA A 134 2.35 -5.60 -5.29
N ILE A 135 2.23 -4.82 -4.21
CA ILE A 135 2.40 -5.30 -2.83
C ILE A 135 1.13 -5.00 -2.04
N THR A 136 0.62 -6.01 -1.34
CA THR A 136 -0.48 -5.87 -0.38
C THR A 136 0.00 -6.30 0.99
N ILE A 137 -0.15 -5.44 2.00
CA ILE A 137 0.16 -5.78 3.40
C ILE A 137 -1.16 -5.97 4.13
N THR A 138 -1.46 -7.21 4.53
CA THR A 138 -2.71 -7.54 5.22
C THR A 138 -2.70 -6.97 6.64
N SER A 139 -3.82 -7.02 7.36
CA SER A 139 -3.92 -6.58 8.75
C SER A 139 -2.90 -7.23 9.71
N ASN A 140 -2.33 -8.37 9.34
CA ASN A 140 -1.29 -9.04 10.12
C ASN A 140 0.08 -8.34 10.03
N GLY A 141 0.22 -7.35 9.15
CA GLY A 141 1.43 -6.57 8.97
C GLY A 141 2.51 -7.29 8.19
N GLY A 142 3.73 -6.73 8.23
CA GLY A 142 4.89 -7.32 7.58
C GLY A 142 6.20 -6.82 8.19
N LEU A 143 7.24 -7.63 8.05
CA LEU A 143 8.61 -7.28 8.44
C LEU A 143 9.51 -7.26 7.21
N LEU A 144 10.12 -6.12 6.91
CA LEU A 144 11.20 -5.98 5.95
C LEU A 144 12.52 -5.87 6.71
N THR A 145 13.42 -6.84 6.61
CA THR A 145 14.76 -6.76 7.21
C THR A 145 15.79 -6.46 6.12
N MET A 146 16.43 -5.31 6.23
CA MET A 146 17.32 -4.77 5.20
C MET A 146 18.78 -4.88 5.65
N GLN A 147 19.63 -5.55 4.88
CA GLN A 147 21.09 -5.42 4.94
C GLN A 147 21.64 -4.79 3.65
N GLU A 148 20.76 -4.34 2.75
CA GLU A 148 21.05 -3.67 1.49
C GLU A 148 20.13 -2.46 1.23
N ALA A 149 20.39 -1.70 0.17
CA ALA A 149 19.46 -0.69 -0.30
C ALA A 149 18.28 -1.33 -1.05
N TRP A 150 17.07 -0.86 -0.75
CA TRP A 150 15.84 -1.36 -1.37
C TRP A 150 15.10 -0.24 -2.09
N ASN A 151 14.79 -0.45 -3.36
CA ASN A 151 13.92 0.39 -4.16
C ASN A 151 12.61 -0.37 -4.42
N ILE A 152 11.55 0.03 -3.71
CA ILE A 152 10.21 -0.46 -3.95
C ILE A 152 9.57 0.41 -5.03
N GLN A 153 9.53 -0.13 -6.25
CA GLN A 153 8.90 0.54 -7.40
C GLN A 153 7.41 0.18 -7.50
N SER A 154 7.00 -0.90 -6.86
CA SER A 154 5.60 -1.30 -6.71
C SER A 154 4.78 -0.29 -5.91
N GLY A 155 3.49 -0.18 -6.23
CA GLY A 155 2.52 0.41 -5.31
C GLY A 155 2.26 -0.52 -4.12
N ILE A 156 2.23 0.03 -2.91
CA ILE A 156 1.90 -0.70 -1.67
C ILE A 156 0.47 -0.36 -1.24
N SER A 157 -0.34 -1.38 -0.99
CA SER A 157 -1.72 -1.28 -0.52
C SER A 157 -1.97 -2.15 0.73
N GLY A 158 -3.20 -2.14 1.24
CA GLY A 158 -3.61 -2.91 2.42
C GLY A 158 -3.59 -2.10 3.72
N ALA A 159 -3.92 -2.75 4.83
CA ALA A 159 -4.13 -2.09 6.13
C ALA A 159 -3.05 -2.40 7.17
N GLY A 160 -2.13 -3.32 6.86
CA GLY A 160 -1.08 -3.73 7.77
C GLY A 160 0.05 -2.73 7.88
N ASN A 161 0.63 -2.65 9.08
CA ASN A 161 1.88 -1.94 9.27
C ASN A 161 3.02 -2.66 8.56
N LEU A 162 3.89 -1.91 7.89
CA LEU A 162 5.19 -2.38 7.45
C LEU A 162 6.23 -1.97 8.48
N THR A 163 6.84 -2.94 9.15
CA THR A 163 7.98 -2.71 10.01
C THR A 163 9.26 -2.93 9.23
N VAL A 164 10.16 -1.96 9.25
CA VAL A 164 11.47 -2.04 8.62
C VAL A 164 12.53 -2.20 9.71
N ALA A 165 13.29 -3.29 9.60
CA ALA A 165 14.44 -3.61 10.42
C ALA A 165 15.74 -3.35 9.66
N ASP A 166 16.69 -2.77 10.38
CA ASP A 166 17.98 -2.25 9.90
C ASP A 166 17.96 -1.22 8.75
N PRO A 167 17.22 -0.10 8.89
CA PRO A 167 17.23 0.99 7.91
C PRO A 167 18.50 1.87 7.90
N GLY A 168 19.66 1.42 8.38
CA GLY A 168 20.93 2.17 8.20
C GLY A 168 21.29 2.42 6.71
N LEU A 169 20.60 1.69 5.83
CA LEU A 169 20.64 1.71 4.38
C LEU A 169 19.36 2.32 3.79
N GLN A 170 19.44 2.78 2.55
CA GLN A 170 18.36 3.52 1.92
C GLN A 170 17.18 2.61 1.54
N LEU A 171 15.99 2.93 2.06
CA LEU A 171 14.70 2.47 1.54
C LEU A 171 14.08 3.55 0.67
N THR A 172 13.74 3.23 -0.58
CA THR A 172 13.13 4.16 -1.53
C THR A 172 11.77 3.63 -1.97
N PHE A 173 10.71 4.43 -1.81
CA PHE A 173 9.40 4.15 -2.41
C PHE A 173 9.20 5.05 -3.63
N SER A 174 8.89 4.43 -4.78
CA SER A 174 8.66 5.14 -6.05
C SER A 174 7.28 4.89 -6.66
N GLY A 175 6.53 3.90 -6.15
CA GLY A 175 5.16 3.62 -6.59
C GLY A 175 4.10 4.49 -5.91
N ALA A 176 2.85 4.31 -6.33
CA ALA A 176 1.68 4.89 -5.67
C ALA A 176 1.29 4.04 -4.45
N ASN A 177 1.59 4.53 -3.24
CA ASN A 177 1.31 3.81 -2.00
C ASN A 177 -0.05 4.27 -1.43
N THR A 178 -0.99 3.33 -1.38
CA THR A 178 -2.36 3.51 -0.86
C THR A 178 -2.60 2.73 0.44
N SER A 179 -1.54 2.20 1.05
CA SER A 179 -1.63 1.50 2.33
C SER A 179 -2.17 2.42 3.44
N THR A 180 -3.09 1.89 4.25
CA THR A 180 -3.62 2.53 5.46
C THR A 180 -2.92 2.03 6.73
N GLY A 181 -1.88 1.20 6.58
CA GLY A 181 -0.96 0.87 7.66
C GLY A 181 0.18 1.87 7.79
N SER A 182 0.81 1.90 8.97
CA SER A 182 2.00 2.74 9.21
C SER A 182 3.26 2.11 8.60
N LEU A 183 4.17 2.98 8.16
CA LEU A 183 5.57 2.62 7.92
C LEU A 183 6.36 2.87 9.20
N ILE A 184 6.90 1.80 9.78
CA ILE A 184 7.52 1.82 11.10
C ILE A 184 8.98 1.41 10.97
N PHE A 185 9.90 2.31 11.30
CA PHE A 185 11.33 2.00 11.38
C PHE A 185 11.71 1.61 12.80
N ASN A 186 12.28 0.42 12.99
CA ASN A 186 12.57 -0.10 14.32
C ASN A 186 14.02 0.05 14.80
N THR A 187 14.92 0.62 13.99
CA THR A 187 16.30 0.93 14.39
C THR A 187 16.59 2.42 14.29
N ALA A 188 17.57 2.89 15.08
CA ALA A 188 18.14 4.21 14.92
C ALA A 188 18.91 4.31 13.57
N ASN A 189 19.05 5.52 13.02
CA ASN A 189 19.72 5.81 11.73
C ASN A 189 18.96 5.37 10.48
N SER A 190 17.64 5.21 10.57
CA SER A 190 16.82 4.84 9.43
C SER A 190 16.98 5.80 8.25
N LYS A 191 17.02 5.33 7.00
CA LYS A 191 17.04 6.18 5.81
C LYS A 191 15.87 5.84 4.89
N PHE A 192 14.97 6.80 4.74
CA PHE A 192 13.81 6.67 3.88
C PHE A 192 13.76 7.77 2.83
N THR A 193 13.32 7.42 1.63
CA THR A 193 13.01 8.37 0.58
C THR A 193 11.70 8.00 -0.12
N LEU A 194 10.76 8.94 -0.14
CA LEU A 194 9.67 8.93 -1.10
C LEU A 194 10.17 9.65 -2.36
N ALA A 195 10.38 8.92 -3.46
CA ALA A 195 10.86 9.49 -4.71
C ALA A 195 9.83 10.46 -5.32
N SER A 196 10.28 11.33 -6.23
CA SER A 196 9.43 12.38 -6.83
C SER A 196 8.22 11.86 -7.61
N GLY A 197 8.33 10.67 -8.22
CA GLY A 197 7.21 9.99 -8.87
C GLY A 197 6.33 9.17 -7.92
N GLY A 198 6.73 9.02 -6.65
CA GLY A 198 6.00 8.23 -5.66
C GLY A 198 4.93 9.03 -4.93
N SER A 199 3.95 8.32 -4.38
CA SER A 199 2.95 8.92 -3.49
C SER A 199 2.71 8.10 -2.23
N MET A 200 2.29 8.74 -1.14
CA MET A 200 1.85 8.07 0.08
C MET A 200 0.48 8.58 0.50
N SER A 201 -0.43 7.65 0.82
CA SER A 201 -1.76 7.97 1.29
C SER A 201 -1.84 7.84 2.81
N PHE A 202 -2.55 8.77 3.43
CA PHE A 202 -2.78 8.81 4.87
C PHE A 202 -4.28 8.86 5.13
N SER A 203 -4.80 7.84 5.81
CA SER A 203 -6.18 7.80 6.30
C SER A 203 -6.26 8.58 7.60
N ILE A 204 -7.09 9.62 7.61
CA ILE A 204 -7.29 10.52 8.73
C ILE A 204 -8.66 10.25 9.35
N GLY A 205 -8.65 9.79 10.60
CA GLY A 205 -9.86 9.46 11.36
C GLY A 205 -10.16 10.46 12.48
N ALA A 206 -10.66 9.94 13.60
CA ALA A 206 -10.75 10.69 14.85
C ALA A 206 -9.39 11.30 15.27
N ASN A 207 -9.40 12.28 16.17
CA ASN A 207 -8.18 12.93 16.66
C ASN A 207 -7.10 11.88 17.05
N LEU A 208 -5.87 12.07 16.56
CA LEU A 208 -4.72 11.16 16.76
C LEU A 208 -4.82 9.77 16.11
N VAL A 209 -5.88 9.48 15.34
CA VAL A 209 -6.07 8.20 14.64
C VAL A 209 -5.70 8.38 13.16
N ASN A 210 -4.51 7.91 12.81
CA ASN A 210 -4.00 7.90 11.44
C ASN A 210 -2.89 6.86 11.25
N ASN A 211 -2.59 6.52 9.99
CA ASN A 211 -1.30 5.91 9.66
C ASN A 211 -0.21 6.96 9.54
N ALA A 212 1.05 6.55 9.77
CA ALA A 212 2.18 7.46 9.84
C ALA A 212 3.47 6.83 9.31
N VAL A 213 4.45 7.70 9.00
CA VAL A 213 5.85 7.32 8.87
C VAL A 213 6.54 7.66 10.19
N LYS A 214 7.01 6.65 10.93
CA LYS A 214 7.51 6.85 12.30
C LYS A 214 8.62 5.87 12.67
N THR A 215 9.32 6.16 13.76
CA THR A 215 10.20 5.22 14.43
C THR A 215 9.47 4.53 15.59
N SER A 216 9.87 3.30 15.95
CA SER A 216 9.41 2.64 17.19
C SER A 216 10.34 2.85 18.39
N GLY A 217 11.43 3.60 18.23
CA GLY A 217 12.42 3.89 19.27
C GLY A 217 12.97 5.32 19.19
N SER A 218 13.76 5.71 20.19
CA SER A 218 14.48 6.99 20.24
C SER A 218 15.77 6.90 19.42
N GLY A 219 15.94 7.81 18.47
CA GLY A 219 17.13 7.89 17.61
C GLY A 219 16.81 8.49 16.26
N ALA A 220 17.67 9.37 15.76
CA ALA A 220 17.42 10.11 14.52
C ALA A 220 17.58 9.19 13.29
N GLY A 221 16.47 8.86 12.63
CA GLY A 221 16.47 8.45 11.22
C GLY A 221 16.24 9.66 10.32
N THR A 222 16.60 9.59 9.04
CA THR A 222 16.26 10.59 8.03
C THR A 222 15.11 10.10 7.14
N ALA A 223 14.14 10.97 6.90
CA ALA A 223 13.07 10.73 5.95
C ALA A 223 13.00 11.89 4.97
N THR A 224 13.26 11.61 3.69
CA THR A 224 13.22 12.60 2.63
C THR A 224 11.98 12.39 1.76
N PHE A 225 11.18 13.43 1.60
CA PHE A 225 9.95 13.40 0.82
C PHE A 225 10.11 14.27 -0.42
N ASN A 226 10.17 13.60 -1.57
CA ASN A 226 10.23 14.25 -2.88
C ASN A 226 8.92 14.09 -3.66
N GLY A 227 8.10 13.11 -3.28
CA GLY A 227 6.84 12.78 -3.95
C GLY A 227 5.63 13.50 -3.36
N THR A 228 4.45 12.88 -3.52
CA THR A 228 3.17 13.47 -3.13
C THR A 228 2.55 12.79 -1.91
N PHE A 229 2.01 13.58 -0.98
CA PHE A 229 1.10 13.09 0.06
C PHE A 229 -0.35 13.24 -0.36
N ASN A 230 -1.15 12.20 -0.09
CA ASN A 230 -2.59 12.19 -0.28
C ASN A 230 -3.27 11.97 1.08
N PHE A 231 -4.04 12.94 1.55
CA PHE A 231 -4.84 12.78 2.77
C PHE A 231 -6.25 12.32 2.40
N ASP A 232 -6.65 11.14 2.86
CA ASP A 232 -8.05 10.73 2.89
C ASP A 232 -8.69 11.33 4.15
N LEU A 233 -9.44 12.41 3.93
CA LEU A 233 -10.08 13.22 4.98
C LEU A 233 -11.54 12.81 5.21
N THR A 234 -12.04 11.76 4.54
CA THR A 234 -13.47 11.38 4.58
C THR A 234 -13.96 11.00 5.98
N GLY A 235 -13.06 10.53 6.85
CA GLY A 235 -13.32 10.19 8.25
C GLY A 235 -12.73 11.16 9.28
N ALA A 236 -12.18 12.30 8.84
CA ALA A 236 -11.44 13.20 9.71
C ALA A 236 -12.35 13.95 10.68
N ASP A 237 -11.98 13.99 11.96
CA ASP A 237 -12.66 14.83 12.96
C ASP A 237 -12.25 16.29 12.83
N THR A 238 -13.16 17.13 12.35
CA THR A 238 -12.95 18.56 12.03
C THR A 238 -13.06 19.49 13.24
N THR A 239 -12.97 18.99 14.47
CA THR A 239 -12.93 19.84 15.67
C THR A 239 -11.64 20.66 15.70
N LEU A 240 -11.76 21.98 15.91
CA LEU A 240 -10.61 22.88 15.94
C LEU A 240 -9.57 22.43 16.99
N GLY A 241 -8.30 22.36 16.58
CA GLY A 241 -7.20 21.91 17.42
C GLY A 241 -6.91 20.40 17.37
N ASN A 242 -7.77 19.61 16.72
CA ASN A 242 -7.43 18.21 16.43
C ASN A 242 -6.21 18.12 15.51
N SER A 243 -5.44 17.06 15.68
CA SER A 243 -4.21 16.86 14.93
C SER A 243 -3.81 15.38 14.77
N TRP A 244 -2.96 15.14 13.77
CA TRP A 244 -2.47 13.82 13.38
C TRP A 244 -0.99 13.92 13.05
N THR A 245 -0.18 13.05 13.66
CA THR A 245 1.25 12.98 13.36
C THR A 245 1.45 12.14 12.11
N ILE A 246 1.77 12.78 10.99
CA ILE A 246 1.97 12.13 9.68
C ILE A 246 3.40 11.62 9.58
N VAL A 247 4.36 12.45 9.98
CA VAL A 247 5.79 12.12 10.07
C VAL A 247 6.24 12.31 11.50
N GLY A 248 6.65 11.20 12.14
CA GLY A 248 7.04 11.18 13.55
C GLY A 248 8.23 12.09 13.85
N SER A 249 8.22 12.71 15.03
CA SER A 249 9.30 13.60 15.51
C SER A 249 10.64 12.90 15.73
N GLY A 250 10.66 11.57 15.83
CA GLY A 250 11.89 10.75 15.87
C GLY A 250 12.66 10.73 14.54
N LEU A 251 12.09 11.28 13.46
CA LEU A 251 12.73 11.39 12.15
C LEU A 251 13.18 12.83 11.89
N THR A 252 14.42 12.97 11.45
CA THR A 252 14.90 14.14 10.71
C THR A 252 14.23 14.13 9.34
N LYS A 253 13.19 14.94 9.19
CA LYS A 253 12.41 15.03 7.95
C LYS A 253 12.92 16.14 7.05
N SER A 254 12.95 15.88 5.75
CA SER A 254 13.21 16.87 4.71
C SER A 254 12.17 16.75 3.61
N PHE A 255 11.70 17.90 3.12
CA PHE A 255 10.77 18.02 2.01
C PHE A 255 11.48 18.80 0.92
N SER A 256 11.48 18.26 -0.30
CA SER A 256 12.17 18.91 -1.43
C SER A 256 11.25 19.87 -2.17
N GLY A 257 11.81 20.64 -3.11
CA GLY A 257 10.99 21.49 -4.00
C GLY A 257 10.06 20.73 -4.95
N THR A 258 10.14 19.40 -5.04
CA THR A 258 9.15 18.59 -5.78
C THR A 258 8.08 17.99 -4.88
N PHE A 259 8.20 18.15 -3.56
CA PHE A 259 7.19 17.67 -2.63
C PHE A 259 5.85 18.37 -2.88
N ALA A 260 4.77 17.61 -2.77
CA ALA A 260 3.43 18.14 -2.89
C ALA A 260 2.46 17.47 -1.92
N VAL A 261 1.42 18.21 -1.54
CA VAL A 261 0.25 17.65 -0.87
C VAL A 261 -0.96 17.83 -1.78
N ASN A 262 -1.55 16.72 -2.22
CA ASN A 262 -2.68 16.77 -3.15
C ASN A 262 -3.91 17.42 -2.48
N GLY A 263 -4.53 18.40 -3.15
CA GLY A 263 -5.68 19.15 -2.64
C GLY A 263 -5.33 20.31 -1.69
N PHE A 264 -4.04 20.64 -1.52
CA PHE A 264 -3.54 21.69 -0.64
C PHE A 264 -2.69 22.70 -1.43
N THR A 265 -2.61 23.92 -0.93
CA THR A 265 -1.72 24.99 -1.44
C THR A 265 -0.67 25.33 -0.38
N GLU A 266 0.59 25.45 -0.80
CA GLU A 266 1.71 25.74 0.08
C GLU A 266 1.93 27.25 0.28
N THR A 267 2.23 27.65 1.51
CA THR A 267 2.81 28.96 1.83
C THR A 267 3.77 28.81 3.01
N ASN A 268 5.05 29.16 2.82
CA ASN A 268 6.10 29.06 3.84
C ASN A 268 6.17 27.67 4.52
N ASN A 269 6.20 26.59 3.73
CA ASN A 269 6.25 25.20 4.19
C ASN A 269 5.05 24.76 5.04
N VAL A 270 3.92 25.46 4.89
CA VAL A 270 2.62 25.10 5.44
C VAL A 270 1.65 24.90 4.29
N TRP A 271 1.14 23.68 4.18
CA TRP A 271 0.15 23.28 3.20
C TRP A 271 -1.22 23.50 3.78
N THR A 272 -2.06 24.33 3.14
CA THR A 272 -3.45 24.58 3.55
C THR A 272 -4.38 23.93 2.55
N SER A 273 -5.33 23.14 3.05
CA SER A 273 -6.39 22.49 2.26
C SER A 273 -7.23 23.53 1.50
N THR A 274 -7.82 23.11 0.39
CA THR A 274 -8.61 23.99 -0.49
C THR A 274 -9.80 24.65 0.23
N ASP A 275 -10.38 23.99 1.23
CA ASP A 275 -11.46 24.52 2.07
C ASP A 275 -10.97 25.33 3.28
N GLY A 276 -9.65 25.38 3.53
CA GLY A 276 -9.04 26.09 4.64
C GLY A 276 -9.17 25.42 6.01
N VAL A 277 -9.72 24.19 6.09
CA VAL A 277 -10.01 23.49 7.35
C VAL A 277 -8.74 22.89 7.94
N PHE A 278 -7.93 22.26 7.10
CA PHE A 278 -6.73 21.54 7.47
C PHE A 278 -5.44 22.25 7.05
N GLN A 279 -4.42 22.15 7.90
CA GLN A 279 -3.05 22.53 7.58
C GLN A 279 -2.07 21.41 7.89
N PHE A 280 -1.16 21.13 6.96
CA PHE A 280 0.00 20.28 7.18
C PHE A 280 1.28 21.13 7.25
N SER A 281 2.04 20.99 8.33
CA SER A 281 3.31 21.69 8.50
C SER A 281 4.48 20.75 8.26
N GLU A 282 5.36 21.10 7.33
CA GLU A 282 6.59 20.33 7.06
C GLU A 282 7.56 20.34 8.25
N ALA A 283 7.60 21.46 8.98
CA ALA A 283 8.47 21.62 10.14
C ALA A 283 8.13 20.62 11.26
N THR A 284 6.84 20.38 11.50
CA THR A 284 6.38 19.48 12.57
C THR A 284 6.05 18.08 12.05
N GLY A 285 5.68 17.93 10.78
CA GLY A 285 5.18 16.68 10.21
C GLY A 285 3.75 16.36 10.66
N VAL A 286 2.99 17.38 11.07
CA VAL A 286 1.65 17.25 11.67
C VAL A 286 0.61 17.88 10.74
N LEU A 287 -0.50 17.16 10.55
CA LEU A 287 -1.74 17.68 9.98
C LEU A 287 -2.64 18.14 11.14
N SER A 288 -3.22 19.33 11.07
CA SER A 288 -4.12 19.85 12.11
C SER A 288 -5.32 20.56 11.53
N VAL A 289 -6.41 20.58 12.29
CA VAL A 289 -7.57 21.43 12.02
C VAL A 289 -7.29 22.84 12.51
N VAL A 290 -7.36 23.83 11.61
CA VAL A 290 -7.05 25.24 11.89
C VAL A 290 -8.26 26.18 11.72
N SER A 291 -9.31 25.71 11.07
CA SER A 291 -10.60 26.39 11.05
C SER A 291 -11.71 25.37 11.24
N ALA A 292 -12.75 25.76 11.98
CA ALA A 292 -13.93 24.93 12.12
C ALA A 292 -14.79 25.10 10.86
N ILE A 293 -15.31 23.99 10.33
CA ILE A 293 -16.43 24.08 9.38
C ILE A 293 -17.60 24.69 10.14
N PRO A 294 -18.27 25.76 9.65
CA PRO A 294 -19.45 26.29 10.30
C PRO A 294 -20.49 25.17 10.43
N GLU A 295 -20.81 24.77 11.65
CA GLU A 295 -21.84 23.76 11.85
C GLU A 295 -23.18 24.27 11.27
N PRO A 296 -23.94 23.45 10.53
CA PRO A 296 -25.25 23.84 10.00
C PRO A 296 -26.22 24.36 11.08
N ALA A 297 -26.04 23.94 12.34
CA ALA A 297 -26.81 24.43 13.48
C ALA A 297 -26.55 25.91 13.80
N GLY A 298 -25.36 26.43 13.51
CA GLY A 298 -25.04 27.86 13.69
C GLY A 298 -25.89 28.77 12.82
N TYR A 299 -26.19 28.35 11.59
CA TYR A 299 -27.14 29.05 10.71
C TYR A 299 -28.58 28.93 11.22
N GLY A 300 -28.97 27.78 11.76
CA GLY A 300 -30.30 27.58 12.33
C GLY A 300 -30.59 28.50 13.53
N ILE A 301 -29.61 28.71 14.40
CA ILE A 301 -29.74 29.59 15.58
C ILE A 301 -29.67 31.06 15.19
N ALA A 302 -28.76 31.46 14.29
CA ALA A 302 -28.68 32.84 13.81
C ALA A 302 -29.95 33.25 13.03
N ALA A 303 -30.48 32.36 12.17
CA ALA A 303 -31.71 32.62 11.42
C ALA A 303 -32.95 32.67 12.34
N SER A 304 -33.03 31.80 13.35
CA SER A 304 -34.14 31.83 14.31
C SER A 304 -34.09 33.06 15.22
N LEU A 305 -32.91 33.51 15.68
CA LEU A 305 -32.79 34.79 16.41
C LEU A 305 -33.21 36.00 15.56
N ALA A 306 -32.86 36.00 14.27
CA ALA A 306 -33.27 37.05 13.33
C ALA A 306 -34.80 37.06 13.12
N LEU A 307 -35.44 35.88 13.02
CA LEU A 307 -36.90 35.78 12.95
C LEU A 307 -37.59 36.23 14.24
N PHE A 308 -37.06 35.87 15.41
CA PHE A 308 -37.61 36.29 16.71
C PHE A 308 -37.51 37.81 16.91
N THR A 309 -36.40 38.42 16.51
CA THR A 309 -36.24 39.88 16.60
C THR A 309 -37.15 40.62 15.63
N VAL A 310 -37.31 40.15 14.39
CA VAL A 310 -38.27 40.73 13.43
C VAL A 310 -39.70 40.58 13.91
N ALA A 311 -40.09 39.42 14.46
CA ALA A 311 -41.42 39.20 15.00
C ALA A 311 -41.72 40.06 16.24
N ALA A 312 -40.74 40.23 17.14
CA ALA A 312 -40.87 41.08 18.32
C ALA A 312 -41.01 42.58 17.93
N VAL A 313 -40.27 43.04 16.92
CA VAL A 313 -40.39 44.41 16.40
C VAL A 313 -41.73 44.62 15.68
N ALA A 314 -42.19 43.65 14.89
CA ALA A 314 -43.49 43.72 14.22
C ALA A 314 -44.67 43.76 15.22
N ARG A 315 -44.56 43.04 16.34
CA ARG A 315 -45.57 43.06 17.41
C ARG A 315 -45.64 44.41 18.12
N ARG A 316 -44.49 45.00 18.47
CA ARG A 316 -44.44 46.33 19.10
C ARG A 316 -45.00 47.45 18.21
N ARG A 317 -44.85 47.34 16.88
CA ARG A 317 -45.43 48.32 15.95
C ARG A 317 -46.96 48.28 15.92
N ARG A 318 -47.58 47.10 16.06
CA ARG A 318 -49.05 46.97 16.11
C ARG A 318 -49.66 47.52 17.39
N GLU A 319 -48.94 47.45 18.51
CA GLU A 319 -49.40 47.98 19.80
C GLU A 319 -49.27 49.52 19.90
N ALA A 320 -48.46 50.15 19.03
CA ALA A 320 -48.30 51.61 18.98
C ALA A 320 -49.25 52.33 18.01
N THR A 321 -50.13 51.59 17.31
CA THR A 321 -51.10 52.14 16.34
C THR A 321 -52.57 51.91 16.73
N ALA A 322 -52.83 51.44 17.95
CA ALA A 322 -54.15 51.31 18.55
C ALA A 322 -54.31 52.33 19.69
#